data_AF-N1U566-F1
#
_entry.id   AF-N1U566-F1
#
_cell.length_a   1.000
_cell.length_b   1.000
_cell.length_c   1.000
_cell.angle_alpha   90.00
_cell.angle_beta   90.00
_cell.angle_gamma   90.00
#
_symmetry.space_group_name_H-M   'P 1'
#
loop_
_entity.id
_entity.type
_entity.pdbx_description
1 polymer ?
#
loop_
_entity_poly.entity_id
_entity_poly.type
_entity_poly.pdbx_seq_one_letter_code
_entity_poly.pdbx_strand_id
1 'polypeptide(L)'
;MKSRSIVLLAYLYLCFFVATCSSGHISIQPALSGEEKILGRVKGTACGFLGVLIPWYYFIPIQQNSKIERAYSDAIQQIPGTKAIKNITIEETWFWAIVGITQCMTISGDAVR
;
A
#
# COMPACT_ATOMS: atom_id res chain seq x y z
N MET A 1 -6.44 35.13 -31.02
CA MET A 1 -7.22 34.07 -30.33
C MET A 1 -6.54 32.70 -30.38
N LYS A 2 -6.07 32.19 -31.54
CA LYS A 2 -5.37 30.89 -31.67
C LYS A 2 -4.18 30.66 -30.70
N SER A 3 -3.29 31.64 -30.53
CA SER A 3 -2.10 31.49 -29.68
C SER A 3 -2.43 31.34 -28.17
N ARG A 4 -3.44 32.05 -27.67
CA ARG A 4 -3.87 31.94 -26.26
C ARG A 4 -4.48 30.57 -25.96
N SER A 5 -5.23 29.99 -26.91
CA SER A 5 -5.79 28.65 -26.79
C SER A 5 -4.71 27.56 -26.80
N ILE A 6 -3.65 27.71 -27.59
CA ILE A 6 -2.53 26.76 -27.62
C ILE A 6 -1.75 26.77 -26.29
N VAL A 7 -1.49 27.96 -25.72
CA VAL A 7 -0.81 28.09 -24.42
C VAL A 7 -1.65 27.48 -23.29
N LEU A 8 -2.97 27.67 -23.31
CA LEU A 8 -3.89 27.07 -22.34
C LEU A 8 -3.93 25.54 -22.44
N LEU A 9 -3.96 24.99 -23.67
CA LEU A 9 -3.91 23.55 -23.90
C LEU A 9 -2.56 22.95 -23.47
N ALA A 10 -1.46 23.65 -23.74
CA ALA A 10 -0.13 23.22 -23.29
C ALA A 10 0.00 23.22 -21.76
N TYR A 11 -0.57 24.21 -21.08
CA TYR A 11 -0.59 24.27 -19.62
C TYR A 11 -1.44 23.15 -19.00
N LEU A 12 -2.64 22.92 -19.54
CA LEU A 12 -3.50 21.79 -19.13
C LEU A 12 -2.80 20.44 -19.34
N TYR A 13 -2.12 20.27 -20.47
CA TYR A 13 -1.34 19.08 -20.75
C TYR A 13 -0.21 18.90 -19.73
N LEU A 14 0.56 19.96 -19.44
CA LEU A 14 1.63 19.92 -18.44
C LEU A 14 1.10 19.57 -17.05
N CYS A 15 -0.03 20.14 -16.64
CA CYS A 15 -0.70 19.82 -15.37
C CYS A 15 -1.13 18.35 -15.28
N PHE A 16 -1.60 17.76 -16.39
CA PHE A 16 -1.98 16.34 -16.43
C PHE A 16 -0.78 15.40 -16.22
N PHE A 17 0.38 15.72 -16.80
CA PHE A 17 1.58 14.87 -16.65
C PHE A 17 2.19 14.92 -15.25
N VAL A 18 2.07 16.04 -14.53
CA VAL A 18 2.57 16.15 -13.15
C VAL A 18 1.60 15.59 -12.10
N ALA A 19 0.35 15.31 -12.48
CA ALA A 19 -0.69 14.85 -11.55
C ALA A 19 -0.83 13.32 -11.47
N THR A 20 -0.16 12.55 -12.33
CA THR A 20 -0.28 11.08 -12.33
C THR A 20 0.77 10.45 -11.42
N CYS A 21 0.41 10.20 -10.16
CA CYS A 21 1.21 9.34 -9.27
C CYS A 21 0.74 7.89 -9.42
N SER A 22 1.65 6.98 -9.79
CA SER A 22 1.39 5.53 -9.82
C SER A 22 2.47 4.81 -9.02
N SER A 23 2.07 3.80 -8.23
CA SER A 23 3.01 2.91 -7.56
C SER A 23 3.52 1.84 -8.52
N GLY A 24 4.81 1.50 -8.45
CA GLY A 24 5.35 0.35 -9.18
C GLY A 24 4.84 -0.99 -8.62
N HIS A 25 4.95 -2.05 -9.42
CA HIS A 25 4.77 -3.42 -8.93
C HIS A 25 5.94 -3.82 -8.04
N ILE A 26 5.63 -4.40 -6.88
CA ILE A 26 6.63 -4.84 -5.91
C ILE A 26 6.35 -6.29 -5.52
N SER A 27 7.40 -7.10 -5.38
CA SER A 27 7.29 -8.48 -4.89
C SER A 27 7.55 -8.51 -3.40
N ILE A 28 6.51 -8.78 -2.61
CA ILE A 28 6.61 -8.86 -1.14
C ILE A 28 7.23 -10.17 -0.64
N GLN A 29 7.23 -11.23 -1.46
CA GLN A 29 7.73 -12.53 -1.03
C GLN A 29 8.35 -13.33 -2.19
N PRO A 30 9.32 -14.22 -1.91
CA PRO A 30 9.83 -15.15 -2.90
C PRO A 30 8.78 -16.21 -3.25
N ALA A 31 8.97 -16.86 -4.40
CA ALA A 31 8.19 -18.05 -4.74
C ALA A 31 8.51 -19.18 -3.75
N LEU A 32 7.47 -19.86 -3.29
CA LEU A 32 7.57 -20.98 -2.36
C LEU A 32 7.69 -22.30 -3.14
N SER A 33 8.62 -23.16 -2.75
CA SER A 33 8.79 -24.52 -3.28
C SER A 33 7.80 -25.51 -2.68
N GLY A 34 7.20 -25.20 -1.52
CA GLY A 34 6.29 -26.09 -0.82
C GLY A 34 6.94 -26.87 0.32
N GLU A 35 8.26 -27.00 0.32
CA GLU A 35 9.06 -27.79 1.28
C GLU A 35 9.55 -26.97 2.48
N GLU A 36 9.12 -25.72 2.61
CA GLU A 36 9.59 -24.82 3.67
C GLU A 36 9.13 -25.27 5.06
N LYS A 37 10.01 -25.08 6.04
CA LYS A 37 9.71 -25.41 7.42
C LYS A 37 8.90 -24.29 8.08
N ILE A 38 7.77 -24.65 8.67
CA ILE A 38 6.95 -23.73 9.48
C ILE A 38 7.70 -23.40 10.78
N LEU A 39 7.85 -22.10 11.06
CA LEU A 39 8.47 -21.56 12.26
C LEU A 39 7.44 -21.16 13.32
N GLY A 40 6.25 -20.71 12.90
CA GLY A 40 5.18 -20.29 13.80
C GLY A 40 4.18 -19.37 13.12
N ARG A 41 3.12 -18.97 13.85
CA ARG A 41 2.12 -18.00 13.38
C ARG A 41 2.64 -16.58 13.56
N VAL A 42 2.50 -15.73 12.55
CA VAL A 42 2.84 -14.29 12.60
C VAL A 42 1.64 -13.43 12.25
N LYS A 43 1.61 -12.20 12.76
CA LYS A 43 0.54 -11.22 12.49
C LYS A 43 1.11 -9.81 12.49
N GLY A 44 1.31 -9.23 11.32
CA GLY A 44 1.81 -7.86 11.17
C GLY A 44 0.73 -6.88 10.75
N THR A 45 0.83 -5.63 11.20
CA THR A 45 -0.17 -4.59 10.92
C THR A 45 0.48 -3.27 10.55
N ALA A 46 -0.06 -2.59 9.53
CA ALA A 46 0.35 -1.23 9.19
C ALA A 46 -0.83 -0.39 8.68
N CYS A 47 -0.83 0.90 9.01
CA CYS A 47 -1.88 1.83 8.62
C CYS A 47 -1.39 2.88 7.63
N GLY A 48 -2.27 3.25 6.70
CA GLY A 48 -2.16 4.41 5.84
C GLY A 48 -3.32 5.36 6.06
N PHE A 49 -3.13 6.60 5.64
CA PHE A 49 -4.13 7.65 5.74
C PHE A 49 -4.38 8.28 4.37
N LEU A 50 -5.65 8.41 4.02
CA LEU A 50 -6.13 9.09 2.82
C LEU A 50 -6.76 10.41 3.23
N GLY A 51 -5.97 11.48 3.13
CA GLY A 51 -6.33 12.81 3.60
C GLY A 51 -7.00 13.71 2.55
N VAL A 52 -7.61 14.78 3.06
CA VAL A 52 -8.41 15.78 2.34
C VAL A 52 -9.66 15.14 1.74
N LEU A 53 -10.66 15.03 2.60
CA LEU A 53 -12.02 14.63 2.30
C LEU A 53 -12.71 15.70 1.42
N ILE A 54 -12.56 15.60 0.10
CA ILE A 54 -13.68 15.96 -0.78
C ILE A 54 -14.48 14.67 -0.94
N PRO A 55 -15.83 14.67 -0.81
CA PRO A 55 -16.65 13.44 -0.78
C PRO A 55 -16.38 12.42 -1.90
N TRP A 56 -15.69 12.82 -2.96
CA TRP A 56 -15.44 12.04 -4.18
C TRP A 56 -13.95 11.85 -4.51
N TYR A 57 -13.02 12.48 -3.77
CA TYR A 57 -11.59 12.44 -4.08
C TYR A 57 -10.72 12.44 -2.81
N TYR A 58 -9.94 11.37 -2.63
CA TYR A 58 -8.85 11.30 -1.66
C TYR A 58 -7.57 11.76 -2.32
N PHE A 59 -7.00 12.88 -1.88
CA PHE A 59 -5.90 13.52 -2.61
C PHE A 59 -4.53 13.31 -1.99
N ILE A 60 -4.46 13.02 -0.69
CA ILE A 60 -3.18 12.93 0.03
C ILE A 60 -3.00 11.50 0.60
N PRO A 61 -2.33 10.60 -0.14
CA PRO A 61 -1.98 9.28 0.36
C PRO A 61 -0.76 9.35 1.27
N ILE A 62 -0.96 9.31 2.58
CA ILE A 62 0.11 9.22 3.58
C ILE A 62 0.34 7.76 3.91
N GLN A 63 1.48 7.22 3.46
CA GLN A 63 1.90 5.83 3.70
C GLN A 63 0.89 4.76 3.26
N GLN A 64 -0.04 5.16 2.38
CA GLN A 64 -1.13 4.33 1.92
C GLN A 64 -0.65 3.27 0.94
N ASN A 65 0.22 3.67 0.01
CA ASN A 65 0.75 2.76 -1.02
C ASN A 65 1.72 1.74 -0.43
N SER A 66 2.42 2.11 0.65
CA SER A 66 3.42 1.26 1.32
C SER A 66 2.83 0.43 2.48
N LYS A 67 1.50 0.37 2.65
CA LYS A 67 0.89 -0.28 3.83
C LYS A 67 1.04 -1.80 3.79
N ILE A 68 0.96 -2.41 2.60
CA ILE A 68 1.06 -3.86 2.42
C ILE A 68 2.47 -4.32 2.80
N GLU A 69 3.49 -3.64 2.26
CA GLU A 69 4.91 -3.90 2.48
C GLU A 69 5.27 -3.81 3.95
N ARG A 70 4.72 -2.80 4.64
CA ARG A 70 4.99 -2.59 6.05
C ARG A 70 4.26 -3.59 6.93
N ALA A 71 3.02 -3.93 6.62
CA ALA A 71 2.30 -4.99 7.33
C ALA A 71 3.00 -6.35 7.14
N TYR A 72 3.49 -6.63 5.93
CA TYR A 72 4.25 -7.84 5.64
C TYR A 72 5.62 -7.84 6.35
N SER A 73 6.34 -6.71 6.29
CA SER A 73 7.61 -6.51 6.98
C SER A 73 7.49 -6.67 8.49
N ASP A 74 6.43 -6.10 9.08
CA ASP A 74 6.11 -6.22 10.50
C ASP A 74 5.84 -7.69 10.87
N ALA A 75 5.17 -8.47 10.00
CA ALA A 75 4.92 -9.88 10.22
C ALA A 75 6.20 -10.74 10.15
N ILE A 76 7.04 -10.58 9.12
CA ILE A 76 8.25 -11.43 8.94
C ILE A 76 9.34 -11.13 9.99
N GLN A 77 9.37 -9.93 10.56
CA GLN A 77 10.35 -9.55 11.58
C GLN A 77 10.05 -10.16 12.96
N GLN A 78 8.84 -10.68 13.19
CA GLN A 78 8.44 -11.28 14.47
C GLN A 78 9.21 -12.55 14.82
N ILE A 79 9.59 -13.35 13.82
CA ILE A 79 10.33 -14.60 14.03
C ILE A 79 11.66 -14.53 13.27
N PRO A 80 12.81 -14.52 13.96
CA PRO A 80 14.12 -14.52 13.31
C PRO A 80 14.30 -15.70 12.35
N GLY A 81 14.78 -15.42 11.15
CA GLY A 81 15.03 -16.43 10.12
C GLY A 81 13.83 -16.76 9.23
N THR A 82 12.69 -16.11 9.42
CA THR A 82 11.56 -16.13 8.49
C THR A 82 11.98 -15.57 7.13
N LYS A 83 11.62 -16.28 6.05
CA LYS A 83 11.84 -15.85 4.67
C LYS A 83 10.55 -15.51 3.93
N ALA A 84 9.44 -16.11 4.33
CA ALA A 84 8.15 -15.92 3.71
C ALA A 84 7.00 -16.28 4.66
N ILE A 85 5.76 -16.04 4.23
CA ILE A 85 4.54 -16.38 4.96
C ILE A 85 3.66 -17.29 4.09
N LYS A 86 3.20 -18.42 4.63
CA LYS A 86 2.22 -19.35 4.04
C LYS A 86 0.84 -19.14 4.68
N ASN A 87 -0.20 -19.63 4.02
CA ASN A 87 -1.59 -19.57 4.50
C ASN A 87 -2.00 -18.14 4.91
N ILE A 88 -1.69 -17.18 4.05
CA ILE A 88 -1.86 -15.75 4.31
C ILE A 88 -3.34 -15.40 4.42
N THR A 89 -3.68 -14.68 5.47
CA THR A 89 -4.96 -13.98 5.65
C THR A 89 -4.69 -12.48 5.67
N ILE A 90 -5.38 -11.74 4.80
CA ILE A 90 -5.28 -10.28 4.70
C ILE A 90 -6.60 -9.69 5.16
N GLU A 91 -6.53 -8.81 6.15
CA GLU A 91 -7.67 -8.08 6.69
C GLU A 91 -7.43 -6.59 6.53
N GLU A 92 -8.45 -5.86 6.07
CA GLU A 92 -8.43 -4.40 6.02
C GLU A 92 -9.51 -3.85 6.95
N THR A 93 -9.08 -3.00 7.88
CA THR A 93 -9.97 -2.24 8.78
C THR A 93 -9.86 -0.77 8.44
N TRP A 94 -10.98 -0.07 8.40
CA TRP A 94 -10.98 1.34 8.05
C TRP A 94 -11.95 2.14 8.92
N PHE A 95 -11.62 3.39 9.15
CA PHE A 95 -12.48 4.32 9.87
C PHE A 95 -12.33 5.73 9.31
N TRP A 96 -13.42 6.49 9.41
CA TRP A 96 -13.44 7.90 9.05
C TRP A 96 -12.82 8.73 10.17
N ALA A 97 -11.81 9.52 9.82
CA ALA A 97 -11.33 10.62 10.62
C ALA A 97 -11.93 11.94 10.09
N ILE A 98 -11.89 13.01 10.90
CA ILE A 98 -12.45 14.32 10.52
C ILE A 98 -11.91 14.82 9.17
N VAL A 99 -10.65 14.50 8.85
CA VAL A 99 -9.92 15.02 7.68
C VAL A 99 -9.60 13.96 6.62
N GLY A 100 -10.10 12.73 6.75
CA GLY A 100 -9.82 11.65 5.80
C GLY A 100 -10.27 10.26 6.25
N ILE A 101 -9.79 9.21 5.59
CA ILE A 101 -9.96 7.81 6.01
C ILE A 101 -8.62 7.26 6.47
N THR A 102 -8.61 6.60 7.63
CA THR A 102 -7.50 5.73 8.01
C THR A 102 -7.83 4.30 7.60
N GLN A 103 -6.89 3.64 6.93
CA GLN A 103 -6.99 2.23 6.57
C GLN A 103 -5.82 1.47 7.16
N CYS A 104 -6.10 0.47 7.97
CA CYS A 104 -5.13 -0.42 8.57
C CYS A 104 -5.22 -1.80 7.93
N MET A 105 -4.10 -2.26 7.40
CA MET A 105 -3.96 -3.60 6.85
C MET A 105 -3.28 -4.50 7.85
N THR A 106 -3.84 -5.69 8.04
CA THR A 106 -3.29 -6.75 8.88
C THR A 106 -3.04 -7.98 8.03
N ILE A 107 -1.82 -8.50 8.09
CA ILE A 107 -1.39 -9.71 7.37
C ILE A 107 -1.03 -10.74 8.43
N SER A 108 -1.70 -11.89 8.39
CA SER A 108 -1.39 -13.01 9.27
C SER A 108 -1.19 -14.30 8.50
N GLY A 109 -0.45 -15.24 9.06
CA GLY A 109 -0.16 -16.50 8.40
C GLY A 109 0.91 -17.29 9.14
N ASP A 110 1.45 -18.30 8.47
CA ASP A 110 2.47 -19.20 9.00
C ASP A 110 3.84 -18.77 8.45
N ALA A 111 4.74 -18.31 9.30
CA ALA A 111 6.10 -17.96 8.93
C ALA A 111 6.90 -19.20 8.53
N VAL A 112 7.63 -19.11 7.43
CA VAL A 112 8.42 -20.21 6.88
C VAL A 112 9.84 -19.80 6.49
N ARG A 113 10.75 -20.78 6.43
CA ARG A 113 12.17 -20.59 6.07
C ARG A 113 12.64 -21.58 5.00
#